data_AF-A0A924NVX7-F1
#
_entry.id   AF-A0A924NVX7-F1
#
_cell.length_a   1.000
_cell.length_b   1.000
_cell.length_c   1.000
_cell.angle_alpha   90.00
_cell.angle_beta   90.00
_cell.angle_gamma   90.00
#
_symmetry.space_group_name_H-M   'P 1'
#
loop_
_entity.id
_entity.type
_entity.pdbx_description
1 polymer ?
#
loop_
_entity_poly.entity_id
_entity_poly.type
_entity_poly.pdbx_seq_one_letter_code
_entity_poly.pdbx_strand_id
1 'polypeptide(L)' 'FLTFIMYLNDDYAGGATQFAWETVQPRCGSVLVFPHRLRHQGAPVITGTKYVLRTDVMYLEPPPPIV' A
#
# COMPACT_ATOMS: atom_id res chain seq x y z
N PHE A 1 9.85 -0.63 -9.15
CA PHE A 1 9.78 -1.02 -7.73
C PHE A 1 8.32 -0.98 -7.26
N LEU A 2 7.98 -1.80 -6.27
CA LEU A 2 6.63 -1.90 -5.70
C LEU A 2 6.58 -1.22 -4.34
N THR A 3 5.46 -0.59 -4.01
CA THR A 3 5.13 -0.24 -2.62
C THR A 3 4.55 -1.47 -1.93
N PHE A 4 5.02 -1.76 -0.72
CA PHE A 4 4.54 -2.84 0.15
C PHE A 4 4.07 -2.23 1.47
N ILE A 5 2.78 -2.36 1.80
CA ILE A 5 2.19 -1.87 3.06
C ILE A 5 1.54 -3.05 3.79
N MET A 6 1.99 -3.33 4.99
CA MET A 6 1.36 -4.27 5.92
C MET A 6 0.55 -3.51 6.95
N TYR A 7 -0.72 -3.87 7.12
CA TYR A 7 -1.60 -3.28 8.14
C TYR A 7 -1.46 -4.06 9.46
N LEU A 8 -1.02 -3.38 10.52
CA LEU A 8 -0.71 -4.00 11.80
C LEU A 8 -1.91 -4.02 12.77
N ASN A 9 -2.95 -3.25 12.44
CA ASN A 9 -4.23 -3.23 13.14
C ASN A 9 -5.36 -2.74 12.21
N ASP A 10 -6.60 -2.87 12.65
CA ASP A 10 -7.82 -2.42 11.95
C ASP A 10 -8.94 -1.94 12.90
N ASP A 11 -8.61 -1.69 14.17
CA ASP A 11 -9.48 -1.14 15.21
C ASP A 11 -9.55 0.41 15.16
N TYR A 12 -9.71 0.97 13.96
CA TYR A 12 -9.83 2.41 13.72
C TYR A 12 -10.87 2.73 12.64
N ALA A 13 -11.39 3.96 12.63
CA ALA A 13 -12.28 4.44 11.57
C ALA A 13 -11.53 5.32 10.56
N GLY A 14 -11.89 5.22 9.27
CA GLY A 14 -11.20 5.92 8.19
C GLY A 14 -9.89 5.22 7.80
N GLY A 15 -8.88 5.99 7.39
CA GLY A 15 -7.54 5.44 7.15
C GLY A 15 -7.40 4.53 5.93
N ALA A 16 -8.35 4.52 4.99
CA ALA A 16 -8.25 3.72 3.77
C ALA A 16 -7.06 4.13 2.87
N THR A 17 -6.58 3.21 2.04
CA THR A 17 -5.67 3.57 0.94
C THR A 17 -6.50 3.82 -0.31
N GLN A 18 -6.44 5.03 -0.85
CA GLN A 18 -7.26 5.47 -1.98
C GLN A 18 -6.42 5.59 -3.24
N PHE A 19 -6.89 4.97 -4.32
CA PHE A 19 -6.45 5.19 -5.69
C PHE A 19 -7.52 6.00 -6.43
N ALA A 20 -7.21 6.46 -7.64
CA ALA A 20 -8.19 7.19 -8.45
C ALA A 20 -9.44 6.36 -8.83
N TRP A 21 -9.34 5.03 -8.77
CA TRP A 21 -10.34 4.08 -9.27
C TRP A 21 -10.75 3.03 -8.23
N GLU A 22 -10.15 3.00 -7.04
CA GLU A 22 -10.39 1.98 -6.02
C GLU A 22 -10.09 2.53 -4.62
N THR A 23 -10.77 1.99 -3.60
CA THR A 23 -10.46 2.25 -2.20
C THR A 23 -10.23 0.94 -1.47
N VAL A 24 -9.02 0.76 -0.92
CA VAL A 24 -8.64 -0.43 -0.15
C VAL A 24 -8.85 -0.15 1.33
N GLN A 25 -9.78 -0.91 1.93
CA GLN A 25 -9.99 -0.91 3.37
C GLN A 25 -8.91 -1.76 4.05
N PRO A 26 -8.20 -1.22 5.06
CA PRO A 26 -7.22 -1.97 5.82
C PRO A 26 -7.85 -3.12 6.58
N ARG A 27 -7.15 -4.25 6.60
CA ARG A 27 -7.47 -5.40 7.45
C ARG A 27 -6.21 -5.85 8.16
N CYS A 28 -6.26 -6.02 9.47
CA CYS A 28 -5.12 -6.43 10.27
C CYS A 28 -4.50 -7.73 9.71
N GLY A 29 -3.17 -7.75 9.59
CA GLY A 29 -2.40 -8.87 9.04
C GLY A 29 -2.38 -8.97 7.51
N SER A 30 -3.14 -8.13 6.79
CA SER A 30 -3.09 -8.09 5.33
C SER A 30 -1.98 -7.20 4.79
N VAL A 31 -1.61 -7.44 3.53
CA VAL A 31 -0.62 -6.67 2.79
C VAL A 31 -1.24 -6.11 1.52
N LEU A 32 -1.05 -4.81 1.29
CA LEU A 32 -1.32 -4.15 0.03
C LEU A 32 -0.01 -3.95 -0.74
N VAL A 33 0.08 -4.52 -1.94
CA VAL A 33 1.22 -4.39 -2.86
C VAL A 33 0.76 -3.77 -4.17
N PHE A 34 1.45 -2.74 -4.63
CA PHE A 34 1.12 -2.06 -5.89
C PHE A 34 2.34 -1.36 -6.52
N PRO A 35 2.32 -1.11 -7.84
CA PRO A 35 3.36 -0.31 -8.49
C PRO A 35 3.47 1.08 -7.87
N HIS A 36 4.66 1.47 -7.41
CA HIS A 36 4.85 2.72 -6.66
C HIS A 36 4.42 3.98 -7.43
N ARG A 37 4.47 3.93 -8.77
CA ARG A 37 4.10 5.05 -9.66
C ARG A 37 2.59 5.31 -9.71
N LEU A 38 1.74 4.42 -9.21
CA LEU A 38 0.30 4.67 -9.15
C LEU A 38 0.01 5.80 -8.16
N ARG A 39 -0.78 6.78 -8.58
CA ARG A 39 -1.24 7.86 -7.70
C ARG A 39 -2.14 7.27 -6.62
N HIS A 40 -1.78 7.51 -5.36
CA HIS A 40 -2.49 7.01 -4.20
C HIS A 40 -2.36 7.98 -3.03
N GLN A 41 -3.26 7.87 -2.05
CA GLN A 41 -3.19 8.61 -0.80
C GLN A 41 -3.71 7.78 0.37
N GLY A 42 -3.27 8.10 1.58
CA GLY A 42 -3.94 7.65 2.81
C GLY A 42 -5.09 8.59 3.12
N ALA A 43 -6.30 8.05 3.28
CA ALA A 43 -7.42 8.79 3.81
C ALA A 43 -7.18 9.16 5.29
N PRO A 44 -7.78 10.25 5.80
CA PRO A 44 -7.67 10.61 7.21
C PRO A 44 -8.13 9.47 8.13
N VAL A 45 -7.42 9.27 9.25
CA VAL A 45 -7.91 8.48 10.37
C VAL A 45 -8.88 9.36 11.16
N ILE A 46 -10.09 8.87 11.38
CA ILE A 46 -11.17 9.61 12.04
C ILE A 46 -11.16 9.32 13.55
N THR A 47 -10.96 8.06 13.93
CA THR A 47 -10.85 7.62 15.34
C THR A 47 -9.82 6.51 15.48
N GLY A 48 -9.19 6.40 16.65
CA GLY A 48 -8.15 5.41 16.92
C GLY A 48 -6.80 5.78 16.29
N THR A 49 -5.91 4.80 16.19
CA THR A 49 -4.57 4.97 15.59
C THR A 49 -4.34 3.88 14.55
N LYS A 50 -3.90 4.27 13.36
CA LYS A 50 -3.51 3.33 12.29
C LYS A 50 -2.02 3.01 12.37
N TYR A 51 -1.68 1.74 12.58
CA TYR A 51 -0.32 1.22 12.54
C TYR A 51 -0.06 0.46 11.25
N VAL A 52 1.02 0.82 10.55
CA VAL A 52 1.45 0.15 9.32
C VAL A 52 2.96 -0.03 9.29
N LEU A 53 3.41 -1.10 8.64
CA LEU A 53 4.78 -1.22 8.17
C LEU A 53 4.78 -0.96 6.66
N ARG A 54 5.61 -0.01 6.22
CA ARG A 54 5.77 0.30 4.79
C ARG A 54 7.22 0.12 4.38
N THR A 55 7.42 -0.61 3.28
CA THR A 55 8.73 -0.75 2.61
C THR A 55 8.55 -0.72 1.09
N ASP A 56 9.65 -0.65 0.36
CA ASP A 56 9.68 -0.77 -1.09
C ASP A 56 10.36 -2.07 -1.50
N VAL A 57 9.80 -2.74 -2.51
CA VAL A 57 10.45 -3.88 -3.17
C VAL A 57 11.19 -3.37 -4.40
N MET A 58 12.51 -3.22 -4.26
CA MET A 58 13.41 -2.88 -5.36
C MET A 58 13.76 -4.13 -6.16
N TYR A 59 13.76 -4.04 -7.47
CA TYR A 59 14.13 -5.12 -8.39
C TYR A 59 14.72 -4.52 -9.67
N LEU A 60 15.55 -5.30 -10.35
CA LEU A 60 16.08 -4.95 -11.66
C LEU A 60 15.14 -5.47 -12.75
N GLU A 61 14.97 -4.71 -13.82
CA GLU A 61 14.42 -5.26 -15.05
C GLU A 61 15.46 -6.21 -15.67
N PRO A 62 15.05 -7.40 -16.15
CA PRO A 62 15.95 -8.25 -16.90
C PRO A 62 16.47 -7.47 -18.12
N PRO A 63 17.75 -7.64 -18.51
CA PRO A 63 18.21 -7.08 -19.77
C PRO A 63 17.33 -7.61 -20.92
N PRO A 64 17.10 -6.80 -21.97
CA PRO A 64 16.38 -7.25 -23.15
C PRO A 64 17.07 -8.51 -23.75
N PRO A 65 16.33 -9.41 -24.41
CA PRO A 65 16.92 -10.59 -25.04
C PRO A 65 18.01 -10.17 -26.04
N ILE A 66 19.14 -10.88 -26.04
CA ILE A 66 20.14 -10.72 -27.10
C ILE A 66 19.58 -11.41 -28.35
N VAL A 67 19.30 -10.63 -29.39
CA VAL A 67 18.91 -11.11 -30.73
C VAL A 67 20.15 -11.49 -31.51
#